data_AF-A0A432RD20-F1
#
_entry.id   AF-A0A432RD20-F1
#
_cell.length_a   1.000
_cell.length_b   1.000
_cell.length_c   1.000
_cell.angle_alpha   90.00
_cell.angle_beta   90.00
_cell.angle_gamma   90.00
#
_symmetry.space_group_name_H-M   'P 1'
#
loop_
_entity.id
_entity.type
_entity.pdbx_description
1 polymer ?
#
loop_
_entity_poly.entity_id
_entity_poly.type
_entity_poly.pdbx_seq_one_letter_code
_entity_poly.pdbx_strand_id
1 'polypeptide(L)'
;MSLLLFVQAKSEEKNFYLPSGISDSQISLVKTYTLKALNTSLQAYTKVKERKLYKALAYIESALFFLNEASIYSSSYSLKKKIETLVKRINNFPDKYYKEDLISLKFDIQNLMASIIIAENILDRLNKFIENYDTSKNKEIANYLNELKTNISMPLIDEPLSNAKMFLAIAYDNLKAKRRKKVLKAIEIALDPMVKIGFKENLLLIRFKNSIYASYLAYKNENLELAKAYLQQSKKYLEDAYIISSSENKDMIKGFLNQLSFIAENFDSKEIILREYIIIIRQIRNL
;
A
#
# COMPACT_ATOMS: atom_id res chain seq x y z
N MET A 1 -55.58 -25.93 -6.49
CA MET A 1 -54.95 -24.61 -6.67
C MET A 1 -53.85 -24.49 -5.64
N SER A 2 -52.66 -24.97 -5.98
CA SER A 2 -51.54 -25.16 -5.06
C SER A 2 -50.76 -23.86 -4.90
N LEU A 3 -50.72 -23.31 -3.69
CA LEU A 3 -49.85 -22.18 -3.37
C LEU A 3 -48.41 -22.69 -3.27
N LEU A 4 -47.61 -22.37 -4.28
CA LEU A 4 -46.15 -22.46 -4.24
C LEU A 4 -45.62 -21.36 -3.31
N LEU A 5 -45.20 -21.75 -2.11
CA LEU A 5 -44.38 -20.91 -1.23
C LEU A 5 -42.96 -20.85 -1.81
N PHE A 6 -42.67 -19.75 -2.52
CA PHE A 6 -41.30 -19.35 -2.80
C PHE A 6 -40.62 -18.95 -1.49
N VAL A 7 -39.90 -19.88 -0.88
CA VAL A 7 -38.93 -19.56 0.16
C VAL A 7 -37.70 -19.00 -0.56
N GLN A 8 -37.58 -17.66 -0.61
CA GLN A 8 -36.32 -17.00 -0.91
C GLN A 8 -35.33 -17.39 0.19
N ALA A 9 -34.42 -18.32 -0.10
CA ALA A 9 -33.21 -18.50 0.67
C ALA A 9 -32.39 -17.22 0.57
N LYS A 10 -32.52 -16.33 1.57
CA LYS A 10 -31.51 -15.30 1.83
C LYS A 10 -30.22 -16.05 2.12
N SER A 11 -29.25 -15.99 1.21
CA SER A 11 -27.89 -16.42 1.47
C SER A 11 -27.40 -15.66 2.69
N GLU A 12 -27.11 -16.37 3.79
CA GLU A 12 -26.36 -15.80 4.90
C GLU A 12 -24.99 -15.37 4.37
N GLU A 13 -24.79 -14.07 4.16
CA GLU A 13 -23.47 -13.51 3.90
C GLU A 13 -22.60 -13.78 5.13
N LYS A 14 -21.80 -14.86 5.09
CA LYS A 14 -20.70 -15.04 6.04
C LYS A 14 -19.78 -13.83 5.88
N ASN A 15 -19.80 -12.94 6.88
CA ASN A 15 -18.89 -11.80 6.96
C ASN A 15 -17.47 -12.31 7.24
N PHE A 16 -16.74 -12.67 6.19
CA PHE A 16 -15.30 -12.89 6.29
C PHE A 16 -14.62 -11.54 6.60
N TYR A 17 -13.78 -11.51 7.65
CA TYR A 17 -12.85 -10.40 7.80
C TYR A 17 -11.74 -10.56 6.75
N LEU A 18 -11.82 -9.74 5.69
CA LEU A 18 -10.87 -9.73 4.57
C LEU A 18 -9.88 -8.58 4.77
N PRO A 19 -8.60 -8.83 5.13
CA PRO A 19 -7.60 -7.79 5.22
C PRO A 19 -7.39 -7.15 3.85
N SER A 20 -7.54 -5.83 3.78
CA SER A 20 -7.39 -5.04 2.55
C SER A 20 -5.96 -4.55 2.31
N GLY A 21 -5.02 -4.95 3.17
CA GLY A 21 -3.63 -4.49 3.22
C GLY A 21 -3.44 -3.04 3.71
N ILE A 22 -4.33 -2.13 3.30
CA ILE A 22 -4.38 -0.75 3.80
C ILE A 22 -5.81 -0.35 4.18
N SER A 23 -5.98 0.15 5.41
CA SER A 23 -7.29 0.50 5.95
C SER A 23 -7.88 1.75 5.28
N ASP A 24 -9.21 1.94 5.38
CA ASP A 24 -9.87 3.14 4.84
C ASP A 24 -9.38 4.41 5.51
N SER A 25 -9.09 4.34 6.82
CA SER A 25 -8.53 5.46 7.57
C SER A 25 -7.13 5.82 7.06
N GLN A 26 -6.25 4.85 6.83
CA GLN A 26 -4.93 5.08 6.25
C GLN A 26 -5.02 5.73 4.87
N ILE A 27 -5.86 5.18 3.97
CA ILE A 27 -6.08 5.77 2.64
C ILE A 27 -6.58 7.21 2.75
N SER A 28 -7.57 7.46 3.61
CA SER A 28 -8.17 8.78 3.80
C SER A 28 -7.13 9.79 4.30
N LEU A 29 -6.29 9.39 5.25
CA LEU A 29 -5.26 10.25 5.84
C LEU A 29 -4.12 10.52 4.85
N VAL A 30 -3.57 9.49 4.19
CA VAL A 30 -2.56 9.65 3.14
C VAL A 30 -3.07 10.62 2.07
N LYS A 31 -4.31 10.41 1.58
CA LYS A 31 -4.95 11.30 0.61
C LYS A 31 -5.07 12.73 1.13
N THR A 32 -5.65 12.91 2.32
CA THR A 32 -5.94 14.22 2.89
C THR A 32 -4.66 15.04 3.07
N TYR A 33 -3.63 14.44 3.66
CA TYR A 33 -2.36 15.13 3.87
C TYR A 33 -1.63 15.41 2.55
N THR A 34 -1.69 14.49 1.59
CA THR A 34 -1.11 14.74 0.26
C THR A 34 -1.82 15.87 -0.48
N LEU A 35 -3.16 15.95 -0.41
CA LEU A 35 -3.93 17.06 -0.99
C LEU A 35 -3.65 18.40 -0.31
N LYS A 36 -3.47 18.40 1.02
CA LYS A 36 -3.01 19.59 1.75
C LYS A 36 -1.62 20.01 1.25
N ALA A 37 -0.67 19.09 1.13
CA ALA A 37 0.65 19.37 0.59
C ALA A 37 0.60 19.93 -0.85
N LEU A 38 -0.25 19.36 -1.71
CA LEU A 38 -0.45 19.81 -3.08
C LEU A 38 -0.96 21.26 -3.12
N ASN A 39 -2.03 21.55 -2.38
CA ASN A 39 -2.61 22.90 -2.30
C ASN A 39 -1.61 23.92 -1.75
N THR A 40 -0.89 23.56 -0.70
CA THR A 40 0.13 24.43 -0.11
C THR A 40 1.31 24.65 -1.08
N SER A 41 1.68 23.64 -1.89
CA SER A 41 2.71 23.78 -2.93
C SER A 41 2.28 24.72 -4.05
N LEU A 42 1.01 24.67 -4.47
CA LEU A 42 0.44 25.62 -5.44
C LEU A 42 0.41 27.06 -4.87
N GLN A 43 0.11 27.21 -3.58
CA GLN A 43 0.21 28.51 -2.90
C GLN A 43 1.66 29.01 -2.87
N ALA A 44 2.63 28.14 -2.55
CA ALA A 44 4.05 28.48 -2.61
C ALA A 44 4.45 28.96 -4.01
N TYR A 45 4.10 28.21 -5.04
CA TYR A 45 4.35 28.54 -6.45
C TYR A 45 3.82 29.95 -6.80
N THR A 46 2.59 30.23 -6.40
CA THR A 46 1.94 31.53 -6.60
C THR A 46 2.72 32.66 -5.89
N LYS A 47 3.15 32.44 -4.64
CA LYS A 47 3.95 33.43 -3.89
C LYS A 47 5.35 33.62 -4.45
N VAL A 48 5.96 32.58 -5.01
CA VAL A 48 7.20 32.72 -5.75
C VAL A 48 6.98 33.61 -6.98
N LYS A 49 5.89 33.45 -7.75
CA LYS A 49 5.55 34.34 -8.89
C LYS A 49 5.35 35.80 -8.45
N GLU A 50 4.61 36.03 -7.38
CA GLU A 50 4.37 37.34 -6.75
C GLU A 50 5.61 37.99 -6.11
N ARG A 51 6.78 37.34 -6.14
CA ARG A 51 8.03 37.77 -5.46
C ARG A 51 7.95 37.82 -3.93
N LYS A 52 6.95 37.18 -3.32
CA LYS A 52 6.76 37.12 -1.86
C LYS A 52 7.48 35.90 -1.26
N LEU A 53 8.81 35.96 -1.26
CA LEU A 53 9.66 34.79 -0.96
C LEU A 53 9.49 34.24 0.47
N TYR A 54 9.29 35.10 1.48
CA TYR A 54 9.06 34.64 2.86
C TYR A 54 7.76 33.83 2.98
N LYS A 55 6.67 34.26 2.32
CA LYS A 55 5.41 33.51 2.27
C LYS A 55 5.57 32.21 1.52
N ALA A 56 6.30 32.23 0.40
CA ALA A 56 6.62 31.01 -0.33
C ALA A 56 7.38 30.01 0.54
N LEU A 57 8.33 30.46 1.36
CA LEU A 57 9.11 29.60 2.25
C LEU A 57 8.21 28.89 3.27
N ALA A 58 7.36 29.65 3.97
CA ALA A 58 6.41 29.09 4.93
C ALA A 58 5.47 28.06 4.30
N TYR A 59 5.03 28.29 3.06
CA TYR A 59 4.21 27.33 2.33
C TYR A 59 5.00 26.07 1.93
N ILE A 60 6.26 26.18 1.51
CA ILE A 60 7.08 24.99 1.23
C ILE A 60 7.30 24.16 2.51
N GLU A 61 7.60 24.81 3.64
CA GLU A 61 7.77 24.14 4.94
C GLU A 61 6.49 23.42 5.37
N SER A 62 5.34 24.07 5.20
CA SER A 62 4.02 23.48 5.49
C SER A 62 3.71 22.30 4.56
N ALA A 63 4.06 22.39 3.28
CA ALA A 63 3.88 21.29 2.33
C ALA A 63 4.75 20.08 2.69
N LEU A 64 6.02 20.29 3.07
CA LEU A 64 6.91 19.25 3.57
C LEU A 64 6.38 18.59 4.85
N PHE A 65 5.86 19.39 5.78
CA PHE A 65 5.19 18.88 6.98
C PHE A 65 4.05 17.91 6.61
N PHE A 66 3.13 18.33 5.73
CA PHE A 66 2.02 17.47 5.32
C PHE A 66 2.47 16.20 4.57
N LEU A 67 3.54 16.25 3.78
CA LEU A 67 4.08 15.03 3.16
C LEU A 67 4.69 14.07 4.18
N ASN A 68 5.28 14.59 5.27
CA ASN A 68 5.76 13.77 6.37
C ASN A 68 4.59 13.11 7.11
N GLU A 69 3.52 13.86 7.39
CA GLU A 69 2.29 13.29 7.94
C GLU A 69 1.71 12.20 7.04
N ALA A 70 1.60 12.44 5.73
CA ALA A 70 1.16 11.41 4.78
C ALA A 70 2.04 10.15 4.82
N SER A 71 3.36 10.31 4.98
CA SER A 71 4.30 9.18 5.04
C SER A 71 4.08 8.31 6.27
N ILE A 72 3.71 8.90 7.41
CA ILE A 72 3.46 8.17 8.67
C ILE A 72 2.28 7.20 8.54
N TYR A 73 1.30 7.53 7.69
CA TYR A 73 0.12 6.69 7.46
C TYR A 73 0.30 5.60 6.40
N SER A 74 1.46 5.54 5.72
CA SER A 74 1.81 4.41 4.85
C SER A 74 1.96 3.12 5.66
N SER A 75 1.41 2.00 5.20
CA SER A 75 1.53 0.71 5.91
C SER A 75 3.00 0.26 6.02
N SER A 76 3.86 0.66 5.07
CA SER A 76 5.29 0.39 5.15
C SER A 76 5.96 1.10 6.33
N TYR A 77 5.52 2.33 6.66
CA TYR A 77 6.02 3.10 7.80
C TYR A 77 5.63 2.44 9.12
N SER A 78 4.35 2.08 9.27
CA SER A 78 3.86 1.37 10.46
C SER A 78 4.62 0.07 10.69
N LEU A 79 4.85 -0.70 9.64
CA LEU A 79 5.60 -1.95 9.71
C LEU A 79 7.07 -1.72 10.08
N LYS A 80 7.74 -0.74 9.44
CA LYS A 80 9.11 -0.33 9.80
C LYS A 80 9.20 0.09 11.26
N LYS A 81 8.20 0.81 11.78
CA LYS A 81 8.19 1.29 13.16
C LYS A 81 8.01 0.14 14.15
N LYS A 82 7.15 -0.82 13.84
CA LYS A 82 6.98 -2.05 14.63
C LYS A 82 8.28 -2.83 14.69
N ILE A 83 8.94 -3.02 13.55
CA ILE A 83 10.24 -3.69 13.47
C ILE A 83 11.31 -2.93 14.27
N GLU A 84 11.40 -1.61 14.12
CA GLU A 84 12.35 -0.78 14.88
C GLU A 84 12.14 -0.93 16.40
N THR A 85 10.89 -0.94 16.83
CA THR A 85 10.52 -1.10 18.24
C THR A 85 10.89 -2.48 18.77
N LEU A 86 10.63 -3.53 17.98
CA LEU A 86 10.99 -4.90 18.34
C LEU A 86 12.51 -5.08 18.45
N VAL A 87 13.27 -4.55 17.49
CA VAL A 87 14.75 -4.55 17.53
C VAL A 87 15.27 -3.84 18.78
N LYS A 88 14.74 -2.66 19.11
CA LYS A 88 15.14 -1.93 20.33
C LYS A 88 14.83 -2.72 21.59
N ARG A 89 13.66 -3.34 21.67
CA ARG A 89 13.28 -4.19 22.81
C ARG A 89 14.24 -5.36 22.97
N ILE A 90 14.53 -6.09 21.88
CA ILE A 90 15.48 -7.21 21.89
C ILE A 90 16.87 -6.75 22.36
N ASN A 91 17.37 -5.63 21.84
CA ASN A 91 18.70 -5.13 22.21
C ASN A 91 18.79 -4.74 23.68
N ASN A 92 17.72 -4.16 24.24
CA ASN A 92 17.68 -3.73 25.63
C ASN A 92 17.40 -4.89 26.60
N PHE A 93 16.69 -5.93 26.15
CA PHE A 93 16.26 -7.05 26.98
C PHE A 93 16.43 -8.39 26.22
N PRO A 94 17.67 -8.84 25.97
CA PRO A 94 17.97 -9.95 25.08
C PRO A 94 17.44 -11.30 25.56
N ASP A 95 17.16 -11.46 26.85
CA ASP A 95 16.70 -12.74 27.42
C ASP A 95 15.16 -12.84 27.50
N LYS A 96 14.43 -11.84 27.01
CA LYS A 96 12.96 -11.85 26.99
C LYS A 96 12.42 -12.69 25.83
N TYR A 97 11.21 -13.19 26.03
CA TYR A 97 10.48 -13.97 25.04
C TYR A 97 9.72 -13.05 24.07
N TYR A 98 10.01 -13.17 22.77
CA TYR A 98 9.48 -12.33 21.69
C TYR A 98 8.74 -13.10 20.60
N LYS A 99 8.43 -14.39 20.79
CA LYS A 99 7.73 -15.19 19.77
C LYS A 99 6.40 -14.58 19.34
N GLU A 100 5.62 -14.07 20.30
CA GLU A 100 4.33 -13.41 20.00
C GLU A 100 4.49 -12.14 19.17
N ASP A 101 5.53 -11.36 19.42
CA ASP A 101 5.85 -10.19 18.61
C ASP A 101 6.19 -10.59 17.15
N LEU A 102 6.88 -11.72 16.97
CA LEU A 102 7.20 -12.28 15.65
C LEU A 102 5.95 -12.83 14.93
N ILE A 103 5.06 -13.52 15.64
CA ILE A 103 3.77 -14.00 15.10
C ILE A 103 2.94 -12.80 14.65
N SER A 104 2.87 -11.75 15.47
CA SER A 104 2.16 -10.51 15.15
C SER A 104 2.78 -9.80 13.94
N LEU A 105 4.11 -9.76 13.84
CA LEU A 105 4.81 -9.18 12.68
C LEU A 105 4.56 -9.98 11.39
N LYS A 106 4.58 -11.31 11.47
CA LYS A 106 4.26 -12.22 10.37
C LYS A 106 2.85 -11.91 9.83
N PHE A 107 1.87 -11.77 10.71
CA PHE A 107 0.49 -11.45 10.32
C PHE A 107 0.41 -10.12 9.56
N ASP A 108 1.09 -9.07 10.03
CA ASP A 108 1.11 -7.78 9.34
C ASP A 108 1.75 -7.87 7.93
N ILE A 109 2.82 -8.65 7.77
CA ILE A 109 3.48 -8.86 6.48
C ILE A 109 2.59 -9.67 5.54
N GLN A 110 1.88 -10.67 6.04
CA GLN A 110 0.91 -11.44 5.26
C GLN A 110 -0.19 -10.55 4.69
N ASN A 111 -0.67 -9.57 5.47
CA ASN A 111 -1.67 -8.61 5.01
C ASN A 111 -1.18 -7.69 3.88
N LEU A 112 0.14 -7.54 3.72
CA LEU A 112 0.80 -6.70 2.71
C LEU A 112 1.51 -7.50 1.62
N MET A 113 1.26 -8.81 1.53
CA MET A 113 2.10 -9.76 0.80
C MET A 113 2.24 -9.44 -0.69
N ALA A 114 1.18 -8.94 -1.34
CA ALA A 114 1.23 -8.55 -2.75
C ALA A 114 1.91 -7.19 -2.99
N SER A 115 2.09 -6.40 -1.92
CA SER A 115 2.68 -5.07 -1.97
C SER A 115 4.17 -5.07 -1.63
N ILE A 116 4.67 -6.15 -1.01
CA ILE A 116 6.08 -6.31 -0.62
C ILE A 116 6.77 -7.27 -1.60
N ILE A 117 7.77 -6.78 -2.33
CA ILE A 117 8.43 -7.50 -3.45
C ILE A 117 8.99 -8.87 -3.04
N ILE A 118 9.48 -9.01 -1.81
CA ILE A 118 10.13 -10.24 -1.29
C ILE A 118 9.34 -10.87 -0.13
N ALA A 119 8.01 -10.66 -0.07
CA ALA A 119 7.18 -11.09 1.05
C ALA A 119 7.27 -12.59 1.36
N GLU A 120 7.26 -13.44 0.34
CA GLU A 120 7.38 -14.91 0.49
C GLU A 120 8.66 -15.30 1.24
N ASN A 121 9.82 -14.82 0.79
CA ASN A 121 11.11 -15.07 1.44
C ASN A 121 11.13 -14.56 2.90
N ILE A 122 10.50 -13.42 3.13
CA ILE A 122 10.43 -12.83 4.48
C ILE A 122 9.62 -13.74 5.40
N LEU A 123 8.46 -14.20 4.94
CA LEU A 123 7.54 -15.04 5.70
C LEU A 123 8.14 -16.41 5.99
N ASP A 124 8.83 -17.03 5.03
CA ASP A 124 9.52 -18.30 5.24
C ASP A 124 10.58 -18.21 6.33
N ARG A 125 11.37 -17.12 6.33
CA ARG A 125 12.39 -16.90 7.36
C ARG A 125 11.78 -16.59 8.73
N LEU A 126 10.70 -15.82 8.78
CA LEU A 126 9.95 -15.59 10.02
C LEU A 126 9.33 -16.89 10.58
N ASN A 127 8.77 -17.76 9.72
CA ASN A 127 8.26 -19.06 10.15
C ASN A 127 9.34 -19.91 10.81
N LYS A 128 10.53 -20.00 10.22
CA LYS A 128 11.66 -20.72 10.81
C LYS A 128 12.05 -20.19 12.18
N PHE A 129 12.08 -18.86 12.35
CA PHE A 129 12.35 -18.24 13.65
C PHE A 129 11.25 -18.50 14.68
N ILE A 130 9.99 -18.57 14.26
CA ILE A 130 8.84 -18.82 15.14
C ILE A 130 8.78 -20.30 15.56
N GLU A 131 8.92 -21.22 14.60
CA GLU A 131 8.87 -22.68 14.84
C GLU A 131 9.99 -23.12 15.78
N ASN A 132 11.22 -22.63 15.55
CA ASN A 132 12.40 -22.97 16.33
C ASN A 132 12.80 -21.86 17.30
N TYR A 133 11.82 -21.11 17.83
CA TYR A 133 12.09 -19.95 18.67
C TYR A 133 12.79 -20.34 19.97
N ASP A 134 13.87 -19.61 20.27
CA ASP A 134 14.62 -19.69 21.52
C ASP A 134 15.21 -18.30 21.84
N THR A 135 15.32 -17.95 23.13
CA THR A 135 15.82 -16.63 23.54
C THR A 135 17.28 -16.40 23.13
N SER A 136 18.10 -17.46 23.01
CA SER A 136 19.48 -17.36 22.51
C SER A 136 19.55 -16.82 21.07
N LYS A 137 18.48 -16.96 20.28
CA LYS A 137 18.39 -16.48 18.89
C LYS A 137 17.99 -15.02 18.77
N ASN A 138 17.65 -14.34 19.87
CA ASN A 138 17.15 -12.97 19.83
C ASN A 138 18.11 -12.00 19.10
N LYS A 139 19.42 -12.14 19.28
CA LYS A 139 20.41 -11.33 18.54
C LYS A 139 20.36 -11.57 17.03
N GLU A 140 20.25 -12.82 16.60
CA GLU A 140 20.11 -13.19 15.19
C GLU A 140 18.82 -12.61 14.59
N ILE A 141 17.72 -12.75 15.32
CA ILE A 141 16.42 -12.18 14.96
C ILE A 141 16.52 -10.66 14.80
N ALA A 142 17.14 -9.95 15.75
CA ALA A 142 17.30 -8.50 15.67
C ALA A 142 18.12 -8.05 14.44
N ASN A 143 19.18 -8.80 14.08
CA ASN A 143 19.96 -8.53 12.88
C ASN A 143 19.11 -8.70 11.61
N TYR A 144 18.41 -9.82 11.50
CA TYR A 144 17.50 -10.05 10.37
C TYR A 144 16.41 -8.99 10.27
N LEU A 145 15.80 -8.61 11.39
CA LEU A 145 14.77 -7.59 11.45
C LEU A 145 15.30 -6.21 11.01
N ASN A 146 16.55 -5.88 11.33
CA ASN A 146 17.18 -4.67 10.84
C ASN A 146 17.38 -4.66 9.31
N GLU A 147 17.82 -5.78 8.73
CA GLU A 147 17.90 -5.96 7.26
C GLU A 147 16.52 -5.87 6.61
N LEU A 148 15.52 -6.51 7.21
CA LEU A 148 14.14 -6.49 6.73
C LEU A 148 13.59 -5.05 6.69
N LYS A 149 13.85 -4.26 7.73
CA LYS A 149 13.39 -2.87 7.85
C LYS A 149 13.79 -2.00 6.65
N THR A 150 14.99 -2.20 6.09
CA THR A 150 15.48 -1.41 4.94
C THR A 150 14.83 -1.83 3.62
N ASN A 151 14.32 -3.05 3.54
CA ASN A 151 13.79 -3.65 2.31
C ASN A 151 12.26 -3.60 2.18
N ILE A 152 11.56 -3.16 3.24
CA ILE A 152 10.11 -2.94 3.18
C ILE A 152 9.84 -1.62 2.46
N SER A 153 9.17 -1.68 1.32
CA SER A 153 8.63 -0.50 0.64
C SER A 153 7.28 -0.82 0.03
N MET A 154 6.46 0.22 -0.13
CA MET A 154 5.24 0.19 -0.92
C MET A 154 5.41 1.20 -2.06
N PRO A 155 5.96 0.79 -3.22
CA PRO A 155 6.36 1.70 -4.30
C PRO A 155 5.28 2.70 -4.70
N LEU A 156 4.04 2.24 -4.86
CA LEU A 156 2.88 3.05 -5.22
C LEU A 156 2.53 4.20 -4.23
N ILE A 157 3.08 4.20 -3.01
CA ILE A 157 2.93 5.26 -2.00
C ILE A 157 4.29 5.90 -1.66
N ASP A 158 5.26 5.08 -1.30
CA ASP A 158 6.51 5.54 -0.72
C ASP A 158 7.35 6.30 -1.75
N GLU A 159 7.37 5.86 -3.01
CA GLU A 159 8.16 6.51 -4.06
C GLU A 159 7.59 7.88 -4.45
N PRO A 160 6.29 8.04 -4.78
CA PRO A 160 5.77 9.37 -5.06
C PRO A 160 5.88 10.30 -3.84
N LEU A 161 5.65 9.83 -2.60
CA LEU A 161 5.88 10.67 -1.41
C LEU A 161 7.35 11.11 -1.28
N SER A 162 8.29 10.19 -1.50
CA SER A 162 9.73 10.49 -1.45
C SER A 162 10.12 11.50 -2.53
N ASN A 163 9.68 11.29 -3.76
CA ASN A 163 9.94 12.18 -4.89
C ASN A 163 9.37 13.58 -4.64
N ALA A 164 8.12 13.68 -4.19
CA ALA A 164 7.49 14.94 -3.83
C ALA A 164 8.30 15.71 -2.76
N LYS A 165 8.71 15.01 -1.69
CA LYS A 165 9.55 15.59 -0.63
C LYS A 165 10.90 16.07 -1.14
N MET A 166 11.57 15.26 -1.96
CA MET A 166 12.87 15.60 -2.54
C MET A 166 12.78 16.88 -3.38
N PHE A 167 11.81 16.97 -4.29
CA PHE A 167 11.67 18.15 -5.14
C PHE A 167 11.26 19.41 -4.36
N LEU A 168 10.43 19.27 -3.31
CA LEU A 168 10.15 20.40 -2.42
C LEU A 168 11.36 20.82 -1.57
N ALA A 169 12.21 19.90 -1.13
CA ALA A 169 13.46 20.23 -0.46
C ALA A 169 14.42 20.98 -1.40
N ILE A 170 14.52 20.52 -2.66
CA ILE A 170 15.26 21.25 -3.70
C ILE A 170 14.67 22.65 -3.92
N ALA A 171 13.34 22.79 -3.93
CA ALA A 171 12.67 24.08 -4.04
C ALA A 171 13.00 25.00 -2.85
N TYR A 172 13.00 24.45 -1.64
CA TYR A 172 13.36 25.14 -0.40
C TYR A 172 14.78 25.71 -0.45
N ASP A 173 15.76 24.88 -0.81
CA ASP A 173 17.16 25.29 -0.89
C ASP A 173 17.37 26.35 -1.98
N ASN A 174 16.73 26.20 -3.14
CA ASN A 174 16.77 27.21 -4.20
C ASN A 174 16.09 28.52 -3.78
N LEU A 175 15.05 28.46 -2.93
CA LEU A 175 14.35 29.64 -2.44
C LEU A 175 15.22 30.43 -1.46
N LYS A 176 15.92 29.74 -0.55
CA LYS A 176 16.96 30.34 0.31
C LYS A 176 18.09 30.99 -0.50
N ALA A 177 18.50 30.33 -1.58
CA ALA A 177 19.48 30.87 -2.53
C ALA A 177 18.91 31.92 -3.50
N LYS A 178 17.63 32.33 -3.35
CA LYS A 178 16.93 33.32 -4.21
C LYS A 178 16.87 32.95 -5.70
N ARG A 179 17.03 31.67 -6.05
CA ARG A 179 17.04 31.14 -7.43
C ARG A 179 15.62 30.86 -7.94
N ARG A 180 14.81 31.91 -8.10
CA ARG A 180 13.34 31.83 -8.34
C ARG A 180 12.92 30.90 -9.47
N LYS A 181 13.59 30.93 -10.63
CA LYS A 181 13.27 30.04 -11.77
C LYS A 181 13.41 28.56 -11.40
N LYS A 182 14.45 28.21 -10.64
CA LYS A 182 14.68 26.83 -10.17
C LYS A 182 13.66 26.41 -9.13
N VAL A 183 13.22 27.34 -8.26
CA VAL A 183 12.14 27.08 -7.30
C VAL A 183 10.85 26.72 -8.02
N LEU A 184 10.42 27.54 -9.00
CA LEU A 184 9.19 27.28 -9.75
C LEU A 184 9.21 25.90 -10.42
N LYS A 185 10.31 25.58 -11.11
CA LYS A 185 10.48 24.28 -11.78
C LYS A 185 10.46 23.11 -10.78
N ALA A 186 11.14 23.25 -9.63
CA ALA A 186 11.16 22.21 -8.62
C ALA A 186 9.77 21.99 -8.00
N ILE A 187 9.01 23.05 -7.75
CA ILE A 187 7.62 22.93 -7.29
C ILE A 187 6.76 22.24 -8.35
N GLU A 188 6.84 22.65 -9.62
CA GLU A 188 6.08 22.02 -10.73
C GLU A 188 6.32 20.51 -10.81
N ILE A 189 7.59 20.09 -10.72
CA ILE A 189 7.96 18.67 -10.75
C ILE A 189 7.42 17.93 -9.50
N ALA A 190 7.36 18.60 -8.34
CA ALA A 190 6.83 17.99 -7.12
C ALA A 190 5.31 17.73 -7.18
N LEU A 191 4.55 18.43 -8.05
CA LEU A 191 3.10 18.29 -8.10
C LEU A 191 2.65 16.93 -8.65
N ASP A 192 3.31 16.41 -9.69
CA ASP A 192 2.96 15.14 -10.34
C ASP A 192 2.90 13.94 -9.36
N PRO A 193 3.93 13.68 -8.55
CA PRO A 193 3.88 12.59 -7.58
C PRO A 193 2.81 12.80 -6.48
N MET A 194 2.52 14.05 -6.08
CA MET A 194 1.43 14.33 -5.14
C MET A 194 0.06 14.07 -5.75
N VAL A 195 -0.12 14.39 -7.03
CA VAL A 195 -1.31 14.11 -7.82
C VAL A 195 -1.59 12.60 -7.89
N LYS A 196 -0.57 11.80 -8.20
CA LYS A 196 -0.67 10.32 -8.26
C LYS A 196 -1.20 9.70 -6.96
N ILE A 197 -0.84 10.24 -5.81
CA ILE A 197 -1.34 9.75 -4.50
C ILE A 197 -2.67 10.41 -4.11
N GLY A 198 -2.82 11.71 -4.36
CA GLY A 198 -4.01 12.49 -4.00
C GLY A 198 -5.30 12.00 -4.67
N PHE A 199 -5.20 11.40 -5.86
CA PHE A 199 -6.35 10.85 -6.58
C PHE A 199 -6.76 9.44 -6.18
N LYS A 200 -6.17 8.84 -5.14
CA LYS A 200 -6.60 7.55 -4.55
C LYS A 200 -6.42 6.33 -5.46
N GLU A 201 -6.15 6.49 -6.76
CA GLU A 201 -5.95 5.40 -7.73
C GLU A 201 -4.87 4.42 -7.22
N ASN A 202 -3.65 4.90 -6.97
CA ASN A 202 -2.56 4.08 -6.41
C ASN A 202 -2.97 3.35 -5.12
N LEU A 203 -3.76 4.01 -4.27
CA LEU A 203 -4.22 3.44 -2.99
C LEU A 203 -5.23 2.31 -3.20
N LEU A 204 -6.09 2.42 -4.22
CA LEU A 204 -7.03 1.36 -4.61
C LEU A 204 -6.32 0.21 -5.34
N LEU A 205 -5.33 0.51 -6.17
CA LEU A 205 -4.50 -0.51 -6.83
C LEU A 205 -3.75 -1.38 -5.82
N ILE A 206 -3.26 -0.80 -4.72
CA ILE A 206 -2.66 -1.56 -3.62
C ILE A 206 -3.65 -2.54 -2.98
N ARG A 207 -4.89 -2.09 -2.76
CA ARG A 207 -5.92 -2.97 -2.21
C ARG A 207 -6.28 -4.09 -3.18
N PHE A 208 -6.47 -3.74 -4.45
CA PHE A 208 -6.66 -4.72 -5.52
C PHE A 208 -5.53 -5.75 -5.52
N LYS A 209 -4.26 -5.32 -5.47
CA LYS A 209 -3.08 -6.21 -5.41
C LYS A 209 -3.16 -7.20 -4.24
N ASN A 210 -3.44 -6.72 -3.03
CA ASN A 210 -3.51 -7.59 -1.86
C ASN A 210 -4.71 -8.54 -1.93
N SER A 211 -5.90 -8.05 -2.33
CA SER A 211 -7.10 -8.87 -2.44
C SER A 211 -6.97 -9.95 -3.52
N ILE A 212 -6.42 -9.65 -4.70
CA ILE A 212 -6.30 -10.67 -5.76
C ILE A 212 -5.27 -11.76 -5.40
N TYR A 213 -4.18 -11.39 -4.72
CA TYR A 213 -3.22 -12.36 -4.23
C TYR A 213 -3.79 -13.21 -3.09
N ALA A 214 -4.57 -12.61 -2.17
CA ALA A 214 -5.28 -13.36 -1.13
C ALA A 214 -6.31 -14.32 -1.73
N SER A 215 -7.01 -13.91 -2.80
CA SER A 215 -7.90 -14.77 -3.57
C SER A 215 -7.17 -15.98 -4.15
N TYR A 216 -6.01 -15.76 -4.78
CA TYR A 216 -5.15 -16.83 -5.30
C TYR A 216 -4.72 -17.81 -4.19
N LEU A 217 -4.23 -17.32 -3.06
CA LEU A 217 -3.80 -18.18 -1.95
C LEU A 217 -4.97 -19.00 -1.39
N ALA A 218 -6.14 -18.39 -1.20
CA ALA A 218 -7.33 -19.09 -0.75
C ALA A 218 -7.76 -20.17 -1.76
N TYR A 219 -7.71 -19.87 -3.05
CA TYR A 219 -8.03 -20.81 -4.12
C TYR A 219 -7.07 -21.99 -4.17
N LYS A 220 -5.76 -21.71 -4.07
CA LYS A 220 -4.70 -22.73 -4.02
C LYS A 220 -4.85 -23.67 -2.83
N ASN A 221 -5.33 -23.16 -1.70
CA ASN A 221 -5.59 -23.91 -0.48
C ASN A 221 -7.01 -24.50 -0.40
N GLU A 222 -7.73 -24.53 -1.53
CA GLU A 222 -9.07 -25.12 -1.67
C GLU A 222 -10.17 -24.46 -0.82
N ASN A 223 -9.92 -23.25 -0.30
CA ASN A 223 -10.92 -22.43 0.37
C ASN A 223 -11.67 -21.57 -0.66
N LEU A 224 -12.58 -22.21 -1.40
CA LEU A 224 -13.27 -21.60 -2.54
C LEU A 224 -14.21 -20.45 -2.14
N GLU A 225 -14.88 -20.55 -0.98
CA GLU A 225 -15.75 -19.47 -0.47
C GLU A 225 -14.93 -18.20 -0.23
N LEU A 226 -13.80 -18.32 0.47
CA LEU A 226 -12.92 -17.20 0.77
C LEU A 226 -12.26 -16.63 -0.50
N ALA A 227 -11.87 -17.51 -1.42
CA ALA A 227 -11.31 -17.10 -2.71
C ALA A 227 -12.29 -16.25 -3.51
N LYS A 228 -13.57 -16.65 -3.60
CA LYS A 228 -14.63 -15.87 -4.26
C LYS A 228 -14.86 -14.52 -3.58
N ALA A 229 -14.86 -14.48 -2.24
CA ALA A 229 -15.04 -13.23 -1.49
C ALA A 229 -13.91 -12.23 -1.79
N TYR A 230 -12.64 -12.68 -1.79
CA TYR A 230 -11.52 -11.83 -2.17
C TYR A 230 -11.54 -11.42 -3.65
N LEU A 231 -11.98 -12.30 -4.55
CA LEU A 231 -12.10 -11.98 -5.98
C LEU A 231 -13.11 -10.85 -6.20
N GLN A 232 -14.28 -10.94 -5.58
CA GLN A 232 -15.31 -9.89 -5.62
C GLN A 232 -14.79 -8.57 -5.04
N GLN A 233 -14.09 -8.63 -3.90
CA GLN A 233 -13.49 -7.45 -3.30
C GLN A 233 -12.43 -6.81 -4.21
N SER A 234 -11.59 -7.62 -4.85
CA SER A 234 -10.57 -7.16 -5.80
C SER A 234 -11.20 -6.45 -7.00
N LYS A 235 -12.31 -7.00 -7.54
CA LYS A 235 -13.08 -6.39 -8.63
C LYS A 235 -13.64 -5.03 -8.22
N LYS A 236 -14.25 -4.93 -7.03
CA LYS A 236 -14.78 -3.66 -6.51
C LYS A 236 -13.70 -2.58 -6.40
N TYR A 237 -12.52 -2.91 -5.86
CA TYR A 237 -11.43 -1.94 -5.76
C TYR A 237 -10.93 -1.46 -7.13
N LEU A 238 -10.94 -2.36 -8.11
CA LEU A 238 -10.52 -2.07 -9.48
C LEU A 238 -11.56 -1.21 -10.22
N GLU A 239 -12.86 -1.44 -9.99
CA GLU A 239 -13.96 -0.59 -10.48
C GLU A 239 -13.90 0.82 -9.87
N ASP A 240 -13.69 0.92 -8.55
CA ASP A 240 -13.50 2.20 -7.87
C ASP A 240 -12.27 2.95 -8.43
N ALA A 241 -11.18 2.22 -8.73
CA ALA A 241 -9.98 2.79 -9.34
C ALA A 241 -10.29 3.28 -10.76
N TYR A 242 -10.99 2.50 -11.56
CA TYR A 242 -11.37 2.85 -12.94
C TYR A 242 -12.11 4.20 -13.00
N ILE A 243 -13.04 4.44 -12.08
CA ILE A 243 -13.86 5.67 -12.05
C ILE A 243 -12.99 6.92 -11.93
N ILE A 244 -11.93 6.86 -11.13
CA ILE A 244 -11.09 8.01 -10.78
C ILE A 244 -9.78 8.10 -11.59
N SER A 245 -9.51 7.12 -12.44
CA SER A 245 -8.28 7.02 -13.22
C SER A 245 -8.24 7.94 -14.44
N SER A 246 -7.02 8.29 -14.87
CA SER A 246 -6.79 8.93 -16.17
C SER A 246 -7.18 8.00 -17.33
N SER A 247 -7.36 8.55 -18.53
CA SER A 247 -7.64 7.73 -19.73
C SER A 247 -6.55 6.69 -20.00
N GLU A 248 -5.29 7.05 -19.78
CA GLU A 248 -4.12 6.17 -19.98
C GLU A 248 -4.16 4.95 -19.04
N ASN A 249 -4.57 5.14 -17.77
CA ASN A 249 -4.64 4.05 -16.80
C ASN A 249 -5.92 3.22 -16.93
N LYS A 250 -7.00 3.80 -17.48
CA LYS A 250 -8.28 3.10 -17.67
C LYS A 250 -8.18 1.87 -18.56
N ASP A 251 -7.38 1.91 -19.62
CA ASP A 251 -7.22 0.75 -20.52
C ASP A 251 -6.55 -0.43 -19.82
N MET A 252 -5.51 -0.16 -19.04
CA MET A 252 -4.84 -1.16 -18.20
C MET A 252 -5.82 -1.75 -17.16
N ILE A 253 -6.55 -0.89 -16.45
CA ILE A 253 -7.53 -1.31 -15.44
C ILE A 253 -8.66 -2.14 -16.06
N LYS A 254 -9.13 -1.77 -17.26
CA LYS A 254 -10.12 -2.55 -18.02
C LYS A 254 -9.59 -3.94 -18.40
N GLY A 255 -8.32 -4.04 -18.77
CA GLY A 255 -7.65 -5.32 -19.00
C GLY A 255 -7.74 -6.24 -17.78
N PHE A 256 -7.42 -5.73 -16.59
CA PHE A 256 -7.57 -6.47 -15.34
C PHE A 256 -9.04 -6.83 -15.03
N LEU A 257 -10.00 -5.92 -15.23
CA LEU A 257 -11.43 -6.20 -15.01
C LEU A 257 -11.95 -7.35 -15.88
N ASN A 258 -11.48 -7.43 -17.13
CA ASN A 258 -11.82 -8.53 -18.04
C ASN A 258 -11.23 -9.85 -17.54
N GLN A 259 -9.98 -9.85 -17.08
CA GLN A 259 -9.36 -11.05 -16.49
C GLN A 259 -10.08 -11.52 -15.22
N LEU A 260 -10.47 -10.60 -14.32
CA LEU A 260 -11.24 -10.95 -13.13
C LEU A 260 -12.60 -11.56 -13.48
N SER A 261 -13.25 -11.04 -14.53
CA SER A 261 -14.53 -11.58 -15.01
C SER A 261 -14.33 -12.98 -15.59
N PHE A 262 -13.28 -13.19 -16.39
CA PHE A 262 -12.92 -14.52 -16.88
C PHE A 262 -12.67 -15.52 -15.74
N ILE A 263 -11.92 -15.12 -14.70
CA ILE A 263 -11.67 -15.96 -13.52
C ILE A 263 -12.99 -16.32 -12.82
N ALA A 264 -13.89 -15.34 -12.65
CA ALA A 264 -15.17 -15.56 -11.99
C ALA A 264 -16.10 -16.51 -12.76
N GLU A 265 -16.12 -16.41 -14.08
CA GLU A 265 -16.95 -17.24 -14.97
C GLU A 265 -16.44 -18.68 -15.06
N ASN A 266 -15.12 -18.89 -14.95
CA ASN A 266 -14.47 -20.19 -15.14
C ASN A 266 -14.00 -20.81 -13.81
N PHE A 267 -14.54 -20.37 -12.67
CA PHE A 267 -13.99 -20.62 -11.34
C PHE A 267 -13.83 -22.13 -10.98
N ASP A 268 -14.61 -23.00 -11.62
CA ASP A 268 -14.57 -24.45 -11.40
C ASP A 268 -13.41 -25.15 -12.15
N SER A 269 -12.78 -24.46 -13.12
CA SER A 269 -11.66 -24.99 -13.92
C SER A 269 -10.30 -24.77 -13.26
N LYS A 270 -9.97 -25.58 -12.24
CA LYS A 270 -8.80 -25.38 -11.36
C LYS A 270 -7.49 -25.05 -12.06
N GLU A 271 -7.11 -25.82 -13.09
CA GLU A 271 -5.84 -25.61 -13.81
C GLU A 271 -5.81 -24.28 -14.58
N ILE A 272 -6.90 -23.96 -15.28
CA ILE A 272 -7.05 -22.72 -16.05
C ILE A 272 -7.00 -21.52 -15.10
N ILE A 273 -7.74 -21.58 -14.01
CA ILE A 273 -7.84 -20.48 -13.05
C ILE A 273 -6.53 -20.23 -12.31
N LEU A 274 -5.81 -21.28 -11.90
CA LEU A 274 -4.48 -21.12 -11.29
C LEU A 274 -3.50 -20.46 -12.25
N ARG A 275 -3.56 -20.80 -13.55
CA ARG A 275 -2.74 -20.15 -14.58
C ARG A 275 -3.08 -18.66 -14.71
N GLU A 276 -4.35 -18.31 -14.76
CA GLU A 276 -4.79 -16.90 -14.84
C GLU A 276 -4.40 -16.10 -13.59
N TYR A 277 -4.52 -16.68 -12.39
CA TYR A 277 -4.01 -16.05 -11.17
C TYR A 277 -2.50 -15.77 -11.25
N ILE A 278 -1.71 -16.72 -11.76
CA ILE A 278 -0.26 -16.52 -11.91
C ILE A 278 0.03 -15.39 -12.90
N ILE A 279 -0.73 -15.30 -14.00
CA ILE A 279 -0.58 -14.23 -15.00
C ILE A 279 -0.87 -12.86 -14.37
N ILE A 280 -2.03 -12.71 -13.72
CA ILE A 280 -2.42 -11.42 -13.12
C ILE A 280 -1.45 -11.01 -12.01
N ILE A 281 -1.03 -11.95 -11.15
CA ILE A 281 -0.05 -11.68 -10.06
C ILE A 281 1.28 -11.21 -10.62
N ARG A 282 1.74 -11.77 -11.75
CA ARG A 282 2.97 -11.31 -12.41
C ARG A 282 2.82 -9.92 -13.00
N GLN A 283 1.69 -9.62 -13.62
CA GLN A 283 1.41 -8.31 -14.20
C GLN A 283 1.35 -7.22 -13.14
N ILE A 284 0.65 -7.47 -12.02
CA ILE A 284 0.50 -6.48 -10.95
C ILE A 284 1.76 -6.28 -10.11
N ARG A 285 2.74 -7.20 -10.15
CA ARG A 285 4.00 -7.05 -9.42
C ARG A 285 4.81 -5.85 -9.92
N ASN A 286 4.61 -5.48 -11.19
CA ASN A 286 5.29 -4.37 -11.85
C ASN A 286 4.49 -3.05 -11.78
N LEU A 287 3.32 -3.04 -11.13
CA LEU A 287 2.59 -1.83 -10.73
C LEU A 287 3.16 -1.30 -9.42
#